data_AF-X1JB34-F1
#
_entry.id   AF-X1JB34-F1
#
_cell.length_a   1.000
_cell.length_b   1.000
_cell.length_c   1.000
_cell.angle_alpha   90.00
_cell.angle_beta   90.00
_cell.angle_gamma   90.00
#
_symmetry.space_group_name_H-M   'P 1'
#
loop_
_entity.id
_entity.type
_entity.pdbx_description
1 polymer ?
#
loop_
_entity_poly.entity_id
_entity_poly.type
_entity_poly.pdbx_seq_one_letter_code
_entity_poly.pdbx_strand_id
1 'polypeptide(L)'
;MLEQASIPETGEGALRSIEARGHPWRGTTLSRTDWAEGLDIKTLAEDSDIDILFWVGCTEALEDRSMRIAQAMGKLLTLAGIKVGILGAEESCCGEPARRLGNEYLFQMQAEKNIELMKSYNIKKIVTACPHCYNTLKNEYPQFGGEFEVIHHTQFIANLLKEGKLRIIKGSSGVITYHDACYLGKYNGIYEPPRQILNSMPDVTVVEMKLNRKRGFCCGGGGGHMWLEEKVGRRISEMRIEQVTETKAQIVATACPFCLQM
;
A
#
# COMPACT_ATOMS: atom_id res chain seq x y z
N MET A 1 16.40 -30.68 14.92
CA MET A 1 16.85 -29.56 15.77
C MET A 1 16.47 -28.29 15.03
N LEU A 2 15.32 -27.71 15.38
CA LEU A 2 14.72 -26.50 14.78
C LEU A 2 15.04 -25.28 15.68
N GLU A 3 16.30 -25.14 16.10
CA GLU A 3 16.65 -24.29 17.26
C GLU A 3 17.44 -23.01 16.91
N GLN A 4 17.61 -22.67 15.63
CA GLN A 4 18.08 -21.34 15.27
C GLN A 4 17.28 -20.80 14.09
N ALA A 5 16.23 -20.04 14.41
CA ALA A 5 15.68 -19.08 13.47
C ALA A 5 16.62 -17.86 13.41
N SER A 6 17.66 -17.92 12.58
CA SER A 6 18.49 -16.74 12.31
C SER A 6 17.84 -15.94 11.17
N ILE A 7 17.27 -14.78 11.50
CA ILE A 7 16.80 -13.82 10.49
C ILE A 7 18.02 -12.98 10.07
N PRO A 8 18.19 -12.65 8.77
CA PRO A 8 19.24 -11.74 8.35
C PRO A 8 19.18 -10.39 9.10
N GLU A 9 20.35 -9.77 9.34
CA GLU A 9 20.48 -8.54 10.14
C GLU A 9 19.53 -7.41 9.69
N THR A 10 19.30 -7.27 8.38
CA THR A 10 18.38 -6.25 7.85
C THR A 10 16.92 -6.54 8.22
N GLY A 11 16.53 -7.82 8.25
CA GLY A 11 15.21 -8.25 8.70
C GLY A 11 15.03 -8.05 10.21
N GLU A 12 16.04 -8.40 11.02
CA GLU A 12 16.02 -8.12 12.45
C GLU A 12 15.93 -6.61 12.73
N GLY A 13 16.66 -5.80 11.97
CA GLY A 13 16.61 -4.34 12.07
C GLY A 13 15.22 -3.78 11.79
N ALA A 14 14.50 -4.34 10.81
CA ALA A 14 13.11 -3.95 10.52
C ALA A 14 12.18 -4.33 11.68
N LEU A 15 12.31 -5.54 12.24
CA LEU A 15 11.53 -5.99 13.40
C LEU A 15 11.73 -5.09 14.62
N ARG A 16 12.99 -4.82 14.98
CA ARG A 16 13.33 -3.91 16.10
C ARG A 16 12.78 -2.51 15.87
N SER A 17 12.79 -2.03 14.62
CA SER A 17 12.21 -0.73 14.28
C SER A 17 10.69 -0.71 14.45
N ILE A 18 9.98 -1.78 14.06
CA ILE A 18 8.53 -1.90 14.26
C ILE A 18 8.21 -1.92 15.76
N GLU A 19 8.95 -2.68 16.55
CA GLU A 19 8.77 -2.77 17.99
C GLU A 19 9.00 -1.41 18.67
N ALA A 20 10.10 -0.72 18.35
CA ALA A 20 10.48 0.53 19.01
C ALA A 20 9.71 1.76 18.51
N ARG A 21 9.33 1.79 17.22
CA ARG A 21 8.82 3.00 16.55
C ARG A 21 7.50 2.80 15.81
N GLY A 22 6.96 1.60 15.77
CA GLY A 22 5.72 1.29 15.06
C GLY A 22 5.86 1.31 13.53
N HIS A 23 7.07 1.25 12.97
CA HIS A 23 7.29 1.14 11.52
C HIS A 23 8.66 0.51 11.18
N PRO A 24 8.81 -0.13 10.00
CA PRO A 24 10.04 -0.83 9.62
C PRO A 24 11.16 0.09 9.05
N TRP A 25 10.84 1.31 8.61
CA TRP A 25 11.79 2.21 7.93
C TRP A 25 12.88 2.77 8.86
N ARG A 26 14.05 2.14 8.86
CA ARG A 26 15.25 2.58 9.61
C ARG A 26 15.77 3.92 9.09
N GLY A 27 16.14 4.82 10.00
CA GLY A 27 16.78 6.09 9.66
C GLY A 27 15.91 7.16 9.00
N THR A 28 14.63 6.88 8.73
CA THR A 28 13.70 7.92 8.24
C THR A 28 13.60 9.07 9.25
N THR A 29 13.65 10.30 8.73
CA THR A 29 13.41 11.54 9.49
C THR A 29 11.99 12.06 9.28
N LEU A 30 11.22 11.39 8.42
CA LEU A 30 9.86 11.78 8.09
C LEU A 30 8.90 11.43 9.22
N SER A 31 7.89 12.26 9.41
CA SER A 31 6.75 12.01 10.27
C SER A 31 5.58 11.39 9.49
N ARG A 32 4.62 10.82 10.22
CA ARG A 32 3.41 10.24 9.60
C ARG A 32 2.45 11.27 8.99
N THR A 33 2.74 12.55 9.16
CA THR A 33 1.91 13.67 8.70
C THR A 33 2.62 14.58 7.69
N ASP A 34 3.93 14.42 7.45
CA ASP A 34 4.69 15.29 6.55
C ASP A 34 4.11 15.30 5.12
N TRP A 35 3.61 14.16 4.64
CA TRP A 35 2.98 14.07 3.32
C TRP A 35 1.69 14.88 3.22
N ALA A 36 1.02 15.16 4.33
CA ALA A 36 -0.24 15.90 4.36
C ALA A 36 -0.04 17.42 4.42
N GLU A 37 1.21 17.91 4.47
CA GLU A 37 1.49 19.34 4.48
C GLU A 37 0.86 20.05 3.27
N GLY A 38 0.10 21.11 3.55
CA GLY A 38 -0.64 21.86 2.53
C GLY A 38 -1.93 21.19 2.02
N LEU A 39 -2.35 20.08 2.63
CA LEU A 39 -3.66 19.45 2.40
C LEU A 39 -4.59 19.71 3.59
N ASP A 40 -5.88 19.91 3.32
CA ASP A 40 -6.92 20.02 4.36
C ASP A 40 -7.34 18.61 4.81
N ILE A 41 -6.43 17.92 5.50
CA ILE A 41 -6.60 16.58 6.05
C ILE A 41 -6.31 16.63 7.54
N LYS A 42 -7.28 16.18 8.34
CA LYS A 42 -7.19 16.19 9.80
C LYS A 42 -6.90 14.81 10.35
N THR A 43 -6.23 14.78 11.50
CA THR A 43 -6.14 13.56 12.31
C THR A 43 -7.45 13.29 13.02
N LEU A 44 -7.71 12.02 13.38
CA LEU A 44 -8.90 11.66 14.16
C LEU A 44 -8.90 12.25 15.58
N ALA A 45 -7.72 12.58 16.11
CA ALA A 45 -7.59 13.30 17.37
C ALA A 45 -8.09 14.75 17.27
N GLU A 46 -7.99 15.38 16.10
CA GLU A 46 -8.48 16.73 15.84
C GLU A 46 -9.96 16.75 15.46
N ASP A 47 -10.37 15.83 14.58
CA ASP A 47 -11.74 15.73 14.07
C ASP A 47 -12.05 14.30 13.65
N SER A 48 -12.98 13.67 14.36
CA SER A 48 -13.39 12.28 14.11
C SER A 48 -14.71 12.16 13.34
N ASP A 49 -15.34 13.28 12.93
CA ASP A 49 -16.51 13.28 12.05
C ASP A 49 -16.08 13.06 10.59
N ILE A 50 -15.86 11.80 10.23
CA ILE A 50 -15.30 11.41 8.94
C ILE A 50 -16.17 10.37 8.22
N ASP A 51 -16.16 10.39 6.89
CA ASP A 51 -16.77 9.37 6.05
C ASP A 51 -15.89 8.12 5.97
N ILE A 52 -14.57 8.32 5.89
CA ILE A 52 -13.58 7.25 5.73
C ILE A 52 -12.30 7.55 6.51
N LEU A 53 -11.67 6.48 7.02
CA LEU A 53 -10.27 6.51 7.43
C LEU A 53 -9.39 6.24 6.21
N PHE A 54 -8.46 7.13 5.90
CA PHE A 54 -7.36 6.80 5.00
C PHE A 54 -6.20 6.19 5.80
N TRP A 55 -6.04 4.87 5.69
CA TRP A 55 -4.90 4.15 6.23
C TRP A 55 -3.71 4.36 5.31
N VAL A 56 -2.75 5.16 5.77
CA VAL A 56 -1.61 5.62 4.97
C VAL A 56 -0.57 4.50 4.89
N GLY A 57 -0.32 3.81 5.99
CA GLY A 57 0.72 2.78 6.05
C GLY A 57 2.14 3.35 6.07
N CYS A 58 3.11 2.48 6.37
CA CYS A 58 4.46 2.93 6.66
C CYS A 58 5.20 3.50 5.43
N THR A 59 5.12 2.83 4.28
CA THR A 59 5.90 3.23 3.10
C THR A 59 5.40 4.53 2.50
N GLU A 60 4.09 4.72 2.42
CA GLU A 60 3.52 5.92 1.83
C GLU A 60 3.62 7.13 2.76
N ALA A 61 3.82 6.91 4.06
CA ALA A 61 4.07 7.98 5.03
C ALA A 61 5.57 8.31 5.23
N LEU A 62 6.47 7.33 5.11
CA LEU A 62 7.84 7.42 5.66
C LEU A 62 8.96 7.11 4.66
N GLU A 63 8.64 6.95 3.37
CA GLU A 63 9.61 6.79 2.28
C GLU A 63 9.38 7.88 1.21
N ASP A 64 10.41 8.67 0.93
CA ASP A 64 10.34 9.91 0.13
C ASP A 64 9.62 9.74 -1.21
N ARG A 65 9.94 8.69 -1.97
CA ARG A 65 9.33 8.47 -3.29
C ARG A 65 7.86 8.12 -3.17
N SER A 66 7.50 7.34 -2.15
CA SER A 66 6.14 6.85 -1.91
C SER A 66 5.23 7.87 -1.24
N MET A 67 5.76 8.91 -0.58
CA MET A 67 4.97 10.04 -0.05
C MET A 67 4.09 10.71 -1.11
N ARG A 68 4.55 10.73 -2.36
CA ARG A 68 3.78 11.27 -3.49
C ARG A 68 2.47 10.51 -3.72
N ILE A 69 2.41 9.23 -3.33
CA ILE A 69 1.19 8.42 -3.41
C ILE A 69 0.18 8.91 -2.37
N ALA A 70 0.60 9.09 -1.11
CA ALA A 70 -0.26 9.61 -0.06
C ALA A 70 -0.76 11.03 -0.38
N GLN A 71 0.13 11.91 -0.87
CA GLN A 71 -0.23 13.24 -1.35
C GLN A 71 -1.27 13.21 -2.48
N ALA A 72 -1.08 12.33 -3.47
CA ALA A 72 -2.02 12.19 -4.58
C ALA A 72 -3.38 11.68 -4.08
N MET A 73 -3.38 10.69 -3.18
CA MET A 73 -4.60 10.19 -2.55
C MET A 73 -5.32 11.29 -1.78
N GLY A 74 -4.62 12.03 -0.92
CA GLY A 74 -5.19 13.15 -0.18
C GLY A 74 -5.88 14.16 -1.09
N LYS A 75 -5.18 14.60 -2.15
CA LYS A 75 -5.75 15.51 -3.17
C LYS A 75 -6.99 14.93 -3.85
N LEU A 76 -6.96 13.66 -4.24
CA LEU A 76 -8.10 13.01 -4.89
C LEU A 76 -9.32 12.90 -3.95
N LEU A 77 -9.10 12.62 -2.67
CA LEU A 77 -10.15 12.53 -1.66
C LEU A 77 -10.79 13.90 -1.40
N THR A 78 -9.97 14.95 -1.25
CA THR A 78 -10.46 16.34 -1.12
C THR A 78 -11.25 16.77 -2.35
N LEU A 79 -10.73 16.51 -3.57
CA LEU A 79 -11.42 16.85 -4.82
C LEU A 79 -12.75 16.11 -4.98
N ALA A 80 -12.85 14.89 -4.47
CA ALA A 80 -14.09 14.10 -4.49
C ALA A 80 -15.10 14.53 -3.40
N GLY A 81 -14.76 15.50 -2.56
CA GLY A 81 -15.61 15.99 -1.48
C GLY A 81 -15.85 14.97 -0.36
N ILE A 82 -14.91 14.05 -0.15
CA ILE A 82 -14.99 13.01 0.88
C ILE A 82 -14.40 13.56 2.19
N LYS A 83 -15.13 13.44 3.31
CA LYS A 83 -14.57 13.74 4.63
C LYS A 83 -13.59 12.63 5.04
N VAL A 84 -12.31 12.85 4.82
CA VAL A 84 -11.25 11.90 5.15
C VAL A 84 -10.57 12.27 6.48
N GLY A 85 -10.38 11.26 7.34
CA GLY A 85 -9.48 11.36 8.49
C GLY A 85 -8.28 10.45 8.34
N ILE A 86 -7.22 10.76 9.09
CA ILE A 86 -6.02 9.92 9.24
C ILE A 86 -5.71 9.67 10.72
N LEU A 87 -4.97 8.60 11.02
CA LEU A 87 -4.52 8.34 12.40
C LEU A 87 -3.25 9.15 12.77
N GLY A 88 -2.57 9.75 11.79
CA GLY A 88 -1.36 10.54 12.03
C GLY A 88 -0.29 9.76 12.81
N ALA A 89 0.24 10.35 13.87
CA ALA A 89 1.26 9.73 14.72
C ALA A 89 0.76 8.48 15.48
N GLU A 90 -0.55 8.29 15.63
CA GLU A 90 -1.13 7.13 16.32
C GLU A 90 -1.16 5.89 15.41
N GLU A 91 -1.07 6.06 14.09
CA GLU A 91 -1.01 4.93 13.17
C GLU A 91 0.25 4.11 13.43
N SER A 92 0.10 2.80 13.65
CA SER A 92 1.25 1.89 13.69
C SER A 92 1.35 1.08 12.39
N CYS A 93 2.40 0.28 12.26
CA CYS A 93 2.52 -0.65 11.14
C CYS A 93 1.33 -1.61 11.15
N CYS A 94 0.82 -1.98 9.97
CA CYS A 94 -0.24 -3.01 9.88
C CYS A 94 0.22 -4.40 10.38
N GLY A 95 1.52 -4.57 10.65
CA GLY A 95 2.11 -5.80 11.19
C GLY A 95 2.54 -6.81 10.12
N GLU A 96 2.19 -6.62 8.83
CA GLU A 96 2.55 -7.55 7.76
C GLU A 96 4.04 -7.88 7.68
N PRO A 97 4.98 -6.91 7.76
CA PRO A 97 6.40 -7.21 7.78
C PRO A 97 6.80 -8.17 8.91
N ALA A 98 6.28 -7.95 10.12
CA ALA A 98 6.60 -8.78 11.27
C ALA A 98 6.13 -10.21 11.05
N ARG A 99 4.89 -10.35 10.56
CA ARG A 99 4.30 -11.65 10.25
C ARG A 99 5.08 -12.40 9.17
N ARG A 100 5.46 -11.72 8.08
CA ARG A 100 6.19 -12.34 6.96
C ARG A 100 7.63 -12.68 7.31
N LEU A 101 8.22 -11.99 8.27
CA LEU A 101 9.53 -12.34 8.85
C LEU A 101 9.43 -13.41 9.95
N GLY A 102 8.23 -13.95 10.23
CA GLY A 102 8.02 -15.04 11.19
C GLY A 102 7.84 -14.60 12.64
N ASN A 103 7.75 -13.29 12.92
CA ASN A 103 7.49 -12.78 14.26
C ASN A 103 5.98 -12.56 14.47
N GLU A 104 5.25 -13.66 14.73
CA GLU A 104 3.80 -13.62 14.94
C GLU A 104 3.42 -12.81 16.18
N TYR A 105 4.21 -12.88 17.27
CA TYR A 105 3.95 -12.10 18.48
C TYR A 105 3.94 -10.60 18.21
N LEU A 106 4.96 -10.08 17.51
CA LEU A 106 5.00 -8.67 17.13
C LEU A 106 3.85 -8.31 16.19
N PHE A 107 3.48 -9.20 15.25
CA PHE A 107 2.30 -8.98 14.41
C PHE A 107 1.02 -8.82 15.25
N GLN A 108 0.77 -9.72 16.20
CA GLN A 108 -0.41 -9.66 17.08
C GLN A 108 -0.46 -8.36 17.86
N MET A 109 0.66 -7.97 18.50
CA MET A 109 0.74 -6.70 19.22
C MET A 109 0.40 -5.49 18.34
N GLN A 110 0.90 -5.45 17.10
CA GLN A 110 0.59 -4.35 16.17
C GLN A 110 -0.87 -4.39 15.71
N ALA A 111 -1.39 -5.58 15.38
CA ALA A 111 -2.76 -5.74 14.92
C ALA A 111 -3.76 -5.34 16.02
N GLU A 112 -3.63 -5.87 17.23
CA GLU A 112 -4.50 -5.57 18.37
C GLU A 112 -4.49 -4.08 18.70
N LYS A 113 -3.31 -3.46 18.82
CA LYS A 113 -3.17 -2.01 19.04
C LYS A 113 -3.93 -1.19 18.01
N ASN A 114 -3.74 -1.51 16.72
CA ASN A 114 -4.39 -0.78 15.64
C ASN A 114 -5.92 -1.01 15.65
N ILE A 115 -6.36 -2.23 15.95
CA ILE A 115 -7.79 -2.59 16.03
C ILE A 115 -8.46 -1.83 17.17
N GLU A 116 -7.86 -1.82 18.36
CA GLU A 116 -8.37 -1.10 19.53
C GLU A 116 -8.50 0.40 19.24
N LEU A 117 -7.47 0.99 18.65
CA LEU A 117 -7.48 2.41 18.25
C LEU A 117 -8.57 2.73 17.22
N MET A 118 -8.69 1.92 16.17
CA MET A 118 -9.74 2.14 15.17
C MET A 118 -11.14 1.94 15.76
N LYS A 119 -11.31 1.01 16.71
CA LYS A 119 -12.57 0.82 17.45
C LYS A 119 -12.88 2.02 18.35
N SER A 120 -11.91 2.60 19.04
CA SER A 120 -12.15 3.77 19.90
C SER A 120 -12.61 4.99 19.11
N TYR A 121 -12.19 5.11 17.84
CA TYR A 121 -12.68 6.12 16.90
C TYR A 121 -13.94 5.71 16.12
N ASN A 122 -14.55 4.55 16.42
CA ASN A 122 -15.73 4.02 15.72
C ASN A 122 -15.53 3.88 14.20
N ILE A 123 -14.32 3.57 13.75
CA ILE A 123 -14.01 3.42 12.33
C ILE A 123 -14.72 2.21 11.75
N LYS A 124 -15.41 2.43 10.62
CA LYS A 124 -16.12 1.39 9.88
C LYS A 124 -15.53 1.14 8.50
N LYS A 125 -15.13 2.21 7.81
CA LYS A 125 -14.63 2.18 6.43
C LYS A 125 -13.19 2.67 6.36
N ILE A 126 -12.35 1.87 5.73
CA ILE A 126 -10.93 2.14 5.56
C ILE A 126 -10.60 2.12 4.07
N VAL A 127 -9.91 3.16 3.60
CA VAL A 127 -9.26 3.17 2.28
C VAL A 127 -7.76 3.10 2.49
N THR A 128 -7.07 2.27 1.72
CA THR A 128 -5.60 2.21 1.73
C THR A 128 -5.04 2.10 0.32
N ALA A 129 -3.86 2.71 0.10
CA ALA A 129 -3.17 2.67 -1.18
C ALA A 129 -2.14 1.53 -1.30
N CYS A 130 -1.88 0.82 -0.19
CA CYS A 130 -0.98 -0.32 -0.15
C CYS A 130 -1.74 -1.67 -0.15
N PRO A 131 -1.52 -2.57 -1.14
CA PRO A 131 -2.11 -3.91 -1.16
C PRO A 131 -1.71 -4.80 0.01
N HIS A 132 -0.53 -4.59 0.61
CA HIS A 132 -0.10 -5.33 1.80
C HIS A 132 -0.93 -4.94 3.01
N CYS A 133 -1.14 -3.64 3.21
CA CYS A 133 -2.03 -3.12 4.25
C CYS A 133 -3.46 -3.60 3.98
N TYR A 134 -3.95 -3.48 2.74
CA TYR A 134 -5.27 -3.97 2.33
C TYR A 134 -5.48 -5.43 2.72
N ASN A 135 -4.56 -6.32 2.34
CA ASN A 135 -4.67 -7.75 2.65
C ASN A 135 -4.70 -8.01 4.15
N THR A 136 -3.84 -7.32 4.91
CA THR A 136 -3.70 -7.52 6.35
C THR A 136 -4.93 -7.03 7.11
N LEU A 137 -5.34 -5.80 6.84
CA LEU A 137 -6.54 -5.18 7.42
C LEU A 137 -7.82 -5.96 7.07
N LYS A 138 -7.93 -6.47 5.84
CA LYS A 138 -9.14 -7.15 5.38
C LYS A 138 -9.22 -8.62 5.78
N ASN A 139 -8.13 -9.37 5.62
CA ASN A 139 -8.15 -10.83 5.70
C ASN A 139 -7.49 -11.38 6.97
N GLU A 140 -6.66 -10.59 7.65
CA GLU A 140 -5.89 -11.05 8.81
C GLU A 140 -6.39 -10.45 10.13
N TYR A 141 -6.74 -9.17 10.15
CA TYR A 141 -7.32 -8.52 11.34
C TYR A 141 -8.63 -9.16 11.85
N PRO A 142 -9.50 -9.76 11.03
CA PRO A 142 -10.68 -10.48 11.54
C PRO A 142 -10.34 -11.61 12.52
N GLN A 143 -9.14 -12.21 12.45
CA GLN A 143 -8.68 -13.24 13.41
C GLN A 143 -8.51 -12.67 14.83
N PHE A 144 -8.41 -11.35 14.96
CA PHE A 144 -8.25 -10.59 16.21
C PHE A 144 -9.47 -9.70 16.50
N GLY A 145 -10.61 -9.98 15.85
CA GLY A 145 -11.84 -9.21 16.02
C GLY A 145 -11.81 -7.81 15.40
N GLY A 146 -10.90 -7.55 14.46
CA GLY A 146 -10.85 -6.31 13.66
C GLY A 146 -11.66 -6.44 12.38
N GLU A 147 -12.95 -6.11 12.44
CA GLU A 147 -13.84 -6.17 11.29
C GLU A 147 -14.08 -4.75 10.74
N PHE A 148 -13.57 -4.49 9.54
CA PHE A 148 -13.69 -3.20 8.86
C PHE A 148 -14.06 -3.39 7.38
N GLU A 149 -14.79 -2.44 6.80
CA GLU A 149 -14.96 -2.34 5.35
C GLU A 149 -13.67 -1.76 4.74
N VAL A 150 -12.76 -2.64 4.33
CA VAL A 150 -11.48 -2.24 3.74
C VAL A 150 -11.59 -2.20 2.21
N ILE A 151 -11.29 -1.03 1.64
CA ILE A 151 -11.32 -0.77 0.20
C ILE A 151 -9.92 -0.38 -0.28
N HIS A 152 -9.45 -1.00 -1.35
CA HIS A 152 -8.21 -0.59 -1.97
C HIS A 152 -8.39 0.67 -2.81
N HIS A 153 -7.41 1.57 -2.83
CA HIS A 153 -7.53 2.86 -3.53
C HIS A 153 -7.96 2.73 -5.00
N THR A 154 -7.53 1.69 -5.72
CA THR A 154 -7.96 1.49 -7.11
C THR A 154 -9.45 1.16 -7.24
N GLN A 155 -10.03 0.42 -6.31
CA GLN A 155 -11.48 0.19 -6.26
C GLN A 155 -12.20 1.50 -5.95
N PHE A 156 -11.67 2.26 -4.99
CA PHE A 156 -12.25 3.51 -4.55
C PHE A 156 -12.25 4.56 -5.68
N ILE A 157 -11.11 4.80 -6.32
CA ILE A 157 -10.96 5.76 -7.42
C ILE A 157 -11.83 5.34 -8.63
N ALA A 158 -11.84 4.04 -8.99
CA ALA A 158 -12.69 3.57 -10.09
C ALA A 158 -14.18 3.84 -9.82
N ASN A 159 -14.64 3.66 -8.57
CA ASN A 159 -16.00 4.00 -8.17
C ASN A 159 -16.26 5.51 -8.22
N LEU A 160 -15.35 6.34 -7.72
CA LEU A 160 -15.48 7.79 -7.77
C LEU A 160 -15.55 8.35 -9.20
N LEU A 161 -14.79 7.75 -10.13
CA LEU A 161 -14.87 8.07 -11.56
C LEU A 161 -16.24 7.67 -12.14
N LYS A 162 -16.72 6.46 -11.81
CA LYS A 162 -18.04 5.97 -12.25
C LYS A 162 -19.20 6.82 -11.72
N GLU A 163 -19.09 7.31 -10.48
CA GLU A 163 -20.06 8.21 -9.85
C GLU A 163 -19.95 9.67 -10.36
N GLY A 164 -18.92 9.99 -11.15
CA GLY A 164 -18.68 11.34 -11.66
C GLY A 164 -18.18 12.33 -10.60
N LYS A 165 -17.83 11.86 -9.40
CA LYS A 165 -17.19 12.65 -8.32
C LYS A 165 -15.75 13.00 -8.66
N LEU A 166 -15.07 12.14 -9.42
CA LEU A 166 -13.80 12.45 -10.05
C LEU A 166 -13.98 12.51 -11.56
N ARG A 167 -13.23 13.41 -12.21
CA ARG A 167 -13.18 13.54 -13.66
C ARG A 167 -11.73 13.68 -14.10
N ILE A 168 -11.38 13.00 -15.18
CA ILE A 168 -10.05 13.09 -15.78
C ILE A 168 -10.08 14.25 -16.77
N ILE A 169 -9.46 15.37 -16.39
CA ILE A 169 -9.42 16.60 -17.21
C ILE A 169 -8.19 16.60 -18.12
N LYS A 170 -7.04 16.19 -17.56
CA LYS A 170 -5.77 16.06 -18.28
C LYS A 170 -4.98 14.91 -17.66
N GLY A 171 -4.49 14.00 -18.48
CA GLY A 171 -3.76 12.82 -18.04
C GLY A 171 -2.31 12.81 -18.52
N SER A 172 -1.59 11.77 -18.10
CA SER A 172 -0.40 11.32 -18.83
C SER A 172 -0.81 10.95 -20.26
N SER A 173 0.11 11.09 -21.20
CA SER A 173 -0.04 10.58 -22.56
C SER A 173 1.00 9.50 -22.84
N GLY A 174 0.67 8.60 -23.77
CA GLY A 174 1.60 7.58 -24.26
C GLY A 174 1.25 6.16 -23.85
N VAL A 175 2.23 5.27 -23.97
CA VAL A 175 2.03 3.84 -23.78
C VAL A 175 2.37 3.43 -22.35
N ILE A 176 1.39 2.90 -21.62
CA ILE A 176 1.52 2.46 -20.24
C ILE A 176 1.43 0.94 -20.17
N THR A 177 2.31 0.31 -19.40
CA THR A 177 2.14 -1.09 -18.98
C THR A 177 1.80 -1.17 -17.50
N TYR A 178 0.96 -2.13 -17.12
CA TYR A 178 0.53 -2.30 -15.73
C TYR A 178 1.16 -3.51 -15.06
N HIS A 179 1.83 -3.28 -13.92
CA HIS A 179 2.33 -4.33 -13.05
C HIS A 179 1.27 -4.71 -12.00
N ASP A 180 0.73 -5.92 -12.12
CA ASP A 180 -0.22 -6.47 -11.16
C ASP A 180 0.44 -6.78 -9.81
N ALA A 181 0.04 -6.06 -8.76
CA ALA A 181 0.48 -6.34 -7.40
C ALA A 181 -0.08 -7.68 -6.90
N CYS A 182 0.79 -8.53 -6.33
CA CYS A 182 0.41 -9.89 -5.91
C CYS A 182 -0.75 -9.88 -4.90
N TYR A 183 -0.66 -9.08 -3.82
CA TYR A 183 -1.72 -9.00 -2.82
C TYR A 183 -3.03 -8.46 -3.36
N LEU A 184 -3.00 -7.53 -4.32
CA LEU A 184 -4.23 -7.00 -4.91
C LEU A 184 -4.89 -8.03 -5.83
N GLY A 185 -4.10 -8.61 -6.74
CA GLY A 185 -4.57 -9.55 -7.74
C GLY A 185 -4.68 -10.99 -7.23
N LYS A 186 -3.53 -11.65 -7.00
CA LYS A 186 -3.47 -13.09 -6.71
C LYS A 186 -4.18 -13.48 -5.40
N TYR A 187 -4.08 -12.65 -4.37
CA TYR A 187 -4.69 -12.94 -3.07
C TYR A 187 -6.13 -12.42 -2.96
N ASN A 188 -6.46 -11.31 -3.61
CA ASN A 188 -7.75 -10.62 -3.41
C ASN A 188 -8.63 -10.54 -4.67
N GLY A 189 -8.17 -11.07 -5.81
CA GLY A 189 -8.94 -11.15 -7.06
C GLY A 189 -9.17 -9.82 -7.76
N ILE A 190 -8.50 -8.74 -7.34
CA ILE A 190 -8.74 -7.39 -7.86
C ILE A 190 -7.79 -7.10 -9.02
N TYR A 191 -8.31 -7.19 -10.24
CA TYR A 191 -7.55 -6.94 -11.47
C TYR A 191 -8.11 -5.80 -12.33
N GLU A 192 -9.44 -5.62 -12.33
CA GLU A 192 -10.11 -4.65 -13.20
C GLU A 192 -10.00 -3.19 -12.74
N PRO A 193 -10.16 -2.85 -11.45
CA PRO A 193 -10.18 -1.43 -11.04
C PRO A 193 -8.94 -0.63 -11.47
N PRO A 194 -7.69 -1.13 -11.36
CA PRO A 194 -6.53 -0.43 -11.90
C PRO A 194 -6.62 -0.19 -13.41
N ARG A 195 -7.11 -1.17 -14.17
CA ARG A 195 -7.25 -1.10 -15.64
C ARG A 195 -8.38 -0.17 -16.06
N GLN A 196 -9.49 -0.16 -15.32
CA GLN A 196 -10.59 0.78 -15.54
C GLN A 196 -10.11 2.22 -15.40
N ILE A 197 -9.31 2.52 -14.37
CA ILE A 197 -8.72 3.84 -14.18
C ILE A 197 -7.80 4.19 -15.37
N LEU A 198 -6.86 3.31 -15.72
CA LEU A 198 -5.93 3.57 -16.82
C LEU A 198 -6.64 3.74 -18.17
N ASN A 199 -7.62 2.90 -18.49
CA ASN A 199 -8.39 2.95 -19.74
C ASN A 199 -9.36 4.14 -19.80
N SER A 200 -9.64 4.80 -18.67
CA SER A 200 -10.44 6.03 -18.65
C SER A 200 -9.63 7.29 -18.99
N MET A 201 -8.30 7.17 -19.13
CA MET A 201 -7.44 8.28 -19.51
C MET A 201 -7.44 8.45 -21.04
N PRO A 202 -7.77 9.65 -21.58
CA PRO A 202 -8.02 9.83 -23.01
C PRO A 202 -6.81 9.63 -23.92
N ASP A 203 -5.60 9.97 -23.45
CA ASP A 203 -4.37 9.95 -24.25
C ASP A 203 -3.43 8.78 -23.89
N VAL A 204 -3.96 7.75 -23.22
CA VAL A 204 -3.19 6.59 -22.76
C VAL A 204 -3.54 5.35 -23.57
N THR A 205 -2.52 4.64 -24.03
CA THR A 205 -2.65 3.28 -24.54
C THR A 205 -2.11 2.29 -23.52
N VAL A 206 -2.97 1.41 -23.00
CA VAL A 206 -2.55 0.36 -22.06
C VAL A 206 -2.12 -0.87 -22.84
N VAL A 207 -0.87 -1.32 -22.62
CA VAL A 207 -0.33 -2.58 -23.13
C VAL A 207 -0.03 -3.51 -21.97
N GLU A 208 -0.39 -4.78 -22.08
CA GLU A 208 -0.15 -5.74 -21.00
C GLU A 208 1.19 -6.45 -21.18
N MET A 209 1.88 -6.69 -20.06
CA MET A 209 3.00 -7.65 -20.03
C MET A 209 2.50 -9.07 -20.33
N LYS A 210 3.36 -9.92 -20.94
CA LYS A 210 3.04 -11.32 -21.24
C LYS A 210 2.56 -12.10 -20.01
N LEU A 211 3.22 -11.84 -18.88
CA LEU A 211 2.87 -12.36 -17.56
C LEU A 211 2.13 -11.28 -16.77
N ASN A 212 0.80 -11.32 -16.85
CA ASN A 212 -0.13 -10.41 -16.19
C ASN A 212 -1.21 -11.17 -15.40
N ARG A 213 -2.00 -10.44 -14.63
CA ARG A 213 -3.14 -10.91 -13.84
C ARG A 213 -2.74 -12.07 -12.93
N LYS A 214 -3.48 -13.19 -12.95
CA LYS A 214 -3.16 -14.40 -12.16
C LYS A 214 -1.79 -15.02 -12.47
N ARG A 215 -1.24 -14.73 -13.65
CA ARG A 215 0.09 -15.18 -14.10
C ARG A 215 1.17 -14.10 -13.90
N GLY A 216 0.86 -13.00 -13.22
CA GLY A 216 1.81 -11.91 -12.96
C GLY A 216 3.07 -12.42 -12.25
N PHE A 217 4.22 -11.93 -12.70
CA PHE A 217 5.51 -12.22 -12.08
C PHE A 217 5.77 -11.23 -10.94
N CYS A 218 6.36 -11.71 -9.84
CA CYS A 218 6.56 -10.93 -8.62
C CYS A 218 7.52 -9.75 -8.84
N CYS A 219 7.37 -8.68 -8.04
CA CYS A 219 8.34 -7.59 -7.99
C CYS A 219 9.60 -7.89 -7.16
N GLY A 220 9.54 -8.93 -6.32
CA GLY A 220 10.61 -9.29 -5.37
C GLY A 220 10.38 -8.77 -3.95
N GLY A 221 9.59 -7.72 -3.73
CA GLY A 221 9.43 -7.11 -2.39
C GLY A 221 8.48 -7.84 -1.42
N GLY A 222 7.69 -8.82 -1.88
CA GLY A 222 6.71 -9.53 -1.04
C GLY A 222 7.32 -10.55 -0.08
N GLY A 223 6.53 -11.05 0.87
CA GLY A 223 6.98 -12.16 1.74
C GLY A 223 8.16 -11.81 2.66
N GLY A 224 8.29 -10.54 3.05
CA GLY A 224 9.39 -10.07 3.91
C GLY A 224 10.66 -9.66 3.15
N HIS A 225 10.75 -9.95 1.84
CA HIS A 225 11.94 -9.65 1.05
C HIS A 225 12.24 -8.15 0.89
N MET A 226 11.26 -7.26 1.10
CA MET A 226 11.54 -5.82 1.19
C MET A 226 12.53 -5.46 2.30
N TRP A 227 12.66 -6.32 3.32
CA TRP A 227 13.51 -6.10 4.50
C TRP A 227 14.74 -7.01 4.52
N LEU A 228 14.87 -7.90 3.54
CA LEU A 228 15.96 -8.86 3.44
C LEU A 228 16.86 -8.50 2.27
N GLU A 229 18.17 -8.53 2.48
CA GLU A 229 19.12 -8.34 1.38
C GLU A 229 19.16 -9.57 0.46
N GLU A 230 18.82 -9.38 -0.81
CA GLU A 230 19.07 -10.37 -1.85
C GLU A 230 20.57 -10.38 -2.21
N LYS A 231 21.30 -11.39 -1.73
CA LYS A 231 22.75 -11.57 -1.98
C LYS A 231 23.10 -12.68 -2.97
N VAL A 232 22.12 -13.50 -3.35
CA VAL A 232 22.37 -14.72 -4.12
C VAL A 232 21.53 -14.71 -5.38
N GLY A 233 22.21 -15.00 -6.51
CA GLY A 233 21.56 -15.11 -7.80
C GLY A 233 21.12 -13.76 -8.35
N ARG A 234 20.16 -13.84 -9.26
CA ARG A 234 19.61 -12.68 -9.95
C ARG A 234 18.40 -12.14 -9.20
N ARG A 235 18.32 -10.81 -9.03
CA ARG A 235 17.20 -10.18 -8.35
C ARG A 235 15.90 -10.38 -9.13
N ILE A 236 14.83 -10.67 -8.41
CA ILE A 236 13.50 -10.88 -9.02
C ILE A 236 13.03 -9.59 -9.72
N SER A 237 13.34 -8.42 -9.14
CA SER A 237 13.03 -7.12 -9.73
C SER A 237 13.68 -6.94 -11.10
N GLU A 238 14.95 -7.30 -11.27
CA GLU A 238 15.66 -7.22 -12.56
C GLU A 238 14.99 -8.08 -13.63
N MET A 239 14.65 -9.33 -13.27
CA MET A 239 13.92 -10.24 -14.17
C MET A 239 12.54 -9.67 -14.54
N ARG A 240 11.89 -8.95 -13.62
CA ARG A 240 10.61 -8.32 -13.90
C ARG A 240 10.76 -7.09 -14.80
N ILE A 241 11.80 -6.29 -14.62
CA ILE A 241 12.06 -5.12 -15.45
C ILE A 241 12.37 -5.53 -16.89
N GLU A 242 13.02 -6.67 -17.14
CA GLU A 242 13.14 -7.20 -18.52
C GLU A 242 11.79 -7.49 -19.17
N GLN A 243 10.86 -8.09 -18.45
CA GLN A 243 9.50 -8.33 -18.97
C GLN A 243 8.74 -7.04 -19.22
N VAL A 244 9.03 -5.98 -18.46
CA VAL A 244 8.51 -4.63 -18.70
C VAL A 244 9.09 -4.07 -20.00
N THR A 245 10.40 -4.16 -20.22
CA THR A 245 11.03 -3.56 -21.41
C THR A 245 10.57 -4.24 -22.70
N GLU A 246 10.23 -5.53 -22.66
CA GLU A 246 9.60 -6.25 -23.77
C GLU A 246 8.28 -5.60 -24.26
N THR A 247 7.54 -4.91 -23.39
CA THR A 247 6.28 -4.25 -23.79
C THR A 247 6.50 -2.94 -24.54
N LYS A 248 7.73 -2.39 -24.53
CA LYS A 248 8.08 -1.07 -25.10
C LYS A 248 7.23 0.08 -24.55
N ALA A 249 6.65 -0.10 -23.35
CA ALA A 249 5.89 0.96 -22.70
C ALA A 249 6.82 2.05 -22.19
N GLN A 250 6.33 3.29 -22.19
CA GLN A 250 7.06 4.46 -21.70
C GLN A 250 6.92 4.62 -20.19
N ILE A 251 5.80 4.14 -19.63
CA ILE A 251 5.47 4.25 -18.21
C ILE A 251 5.05 2.87 -17.69
N VAL A 252 5.51 2.54 -16.49
CA VAL A 252 5.05 1.39 -15.71
C VAL A 252 4.13 1.89 -14.61
N ALA A 253 2.87 1.53 -14.67
CA ALA A 253 1.92 1.77 -13.60
C ALA A 253 1.87 0.56 -12.66
N THR A 254 1.76 0.82 -11.36
CA THR A 254 1.50 -0.19 -10.34
C THR A 254 0.59 0.39 -9.29
N ALA A 255 -0.10 -0.48 -8.56
CA ALA A 255 -0.99 -0.09 -7.48
C ALA A 255 -0.45 -0.56 -6.12
N CYS A 256 0.88 -0.64 -5.98
CA CYS A 256 1.54 -1.08 -4.75
C CYS A 256 2.83 -0.27 -4.52
N PRO A 257 3.00 0.34 -3.34
CA PRO A 257 4.22 1.09 -3.02
C PRO A 257 5.46 0.19 -3.00
N PHE A 258 5.36 -1.10 -2.66
CA PHE A 258 6.52 -2.01 -2.71
C PHE A 258 6.91 -2.35 -4.14
N CYS A 259 5.94 -2.53 -5.04
CA CYS A 259 6.22 -2.74 -6.46
C CYS A 259 6.81 -1.49 -7.12
N LEU A 260 6.57 -0.29 -6.58
CA LEU A 260 7.16 0.96 -7.07
C LEU A 260 8.68 1.02 -6.81
N GLN A 261 9.19 0.23 -5.85
CA GLN A 261 10.61 0.16 -5.50
C GLN A 261 11.43 -0.76 -6.43
N MET A 262 10.81 -1.39 -7.44
CA MET A 262 11.52 -2.05 -8.54
C MET A 262 12.27 -1.01 -9.39
#